data_AF-A0A928VNX1-F1
#
_entry.id   AF-A0A928VNX1-F1
#
_cell.length_a   1.000
_cell.length_b   1.000
_cell.length_c   1.000
_cell.angle_alpha   90.00
_cell.angle_beta   90.00
_cell.angle_gamma   90.00
#
_symmetry.space_group_name_H-M   'P 1'
#
loop_
_entity.id
_entity.type
_entity.pdbx_description
1 polymer ?
#
loop_
_entity_poly.entity_id
_entity_poly.type
_entity_poly.pdbx_seq_one_letter_code
_entity_poly.pdbx_strand_id
1 'polypeptide(L)'
;MMDGVSLEQFLHSPARSLLTYPQSELAAARIDELQALGITKIYNYGAVRLQHWHCLGLGYFGLVLLVEYQGQLTALKVRRSDASRASFEQEAAMLRLANTKQIGPKLQGVSQDFLLMDYVAGPLFVNWLKADVIDNVQTVHDLVLNLLQQAFQLDQLGLDHGNLRCVTAHVIVSNNQPILLDFSSASTTRRPANITTLIQGLFWGTSLVPLLQQYGLQLDRETAIPLLRSYKQQPSAENFEQLLNQIFGARSTSV
;
A
#
# COMPACT_ATOMS: atom_id res chain seq x y z
N MET A 1 -9.41 -22.24 5.52
CA MET A 1 -8.67 -22.80 4.37
C MET A 1 -8.81 -21.84 3.20
N MET A 2 -7.74 -21.61 2.42
CA MET A 2 -7.83 -20.85 1.17
C MET A 2 -8.51 -21.74 0.13
N ASP A 3 -9.70 -21.36 -0.32
CA ASP A 3 -10.46 -22.10 -1.32
C ASP A 3 -10.11 -21.55 -2.71
N GLY A 4 -9.35 -22.32 -3.49
CA GLY A 4 -8.83 -21.91 -4.79
C GLY A 4 -9.45 -22.72 -5.92
N VAL A 5 -9.89 -22.03 -6.97
CA VAL A 5 -10.45 -22.65 -8.19
C VAL A 5 -9.52 -22.37 -9.38
N SER A 6 -9.53 -23.25 -10.38
CA SER A 6 -8.78 -22.98 -11.61
C SER A 6 -9.33 -21.74 -12.33
N LEU A 7 -8.49 -21.08 -13.14
CA LEU A 7 -8.94 -19.95 -13.95
C LEU A 7 -10.14 -20.34 -14.84
N GLU A 8 -10.12 -21.53 -15.44
CA GLU A 8 -11.24 -22.05 -16.24
C GLU A 8 -12.53 -22.16 -15.42
N GLN A 9 -12.47 -22.81 -14.25
CA GLN A 9 -13.62 -22.93 -13.35
C GLN A 9 -14.16 -21.56 -12.92
N PHE A 10 -13.26 -20.61 -12.63
CA PHE A 10 -13.64 -19.25 -12.27
C PHE A 10 -14.39 -18.53 -13.40
N LEU A 11 -13.88 -18.60 -14.63
CA LEU A 11 -14.47 -17.97 -15.81
C LEU A 11 -15.84 -18.56 -16.19
N HIS A 12 -16.09 -19.82 -15.83
CA HIS A 12 -17.40 -20.48 -15.98
C HIS A 12 -18.35 -20.29 -14.78
N SER A 13 -17.90 -19.62 -13.72
CA SER A 13 -18.69 -19.37 -12.51
C SER A 13 -19.31 -17.96 -12.50
N PRO A 14 -20.32 -17.70 -11.64
CA PRO A 14 -20.83 -16.34 -11.40
C PRO A 14 -19.77 -15.35 -10.89
N ALA A 15 -18.68 -15.84 -10.27
CA ALA A 15 -17.61 -15.02 -9.72
C ALA A 15 -16.82 -14.27 -10.81
N ARG A 16 -16.92 -14.69 -12.08
CA ARG A 16 -16.33 -13.95 -13.22
C ARG A 16 -16.77 -12.48 -13.30
N SER A 17 -17.94 -12.15 -12.74
CA SER A 17 -18.42 -10.76 -12.64
C SER A 17 -17.49 -9.84 -11.83
N LEU A 18 -16.63 -10.40 -10.96
CA LEU A 18 -15.57 -9.65 -10.29
C LEU A 18 -14.57 -9.08 -11.28
N LEU A 19 -14.38 -9.72 -12.45
CA LEU A 19 -13.52 -9.17 -13.49
C LEU A 19 -14.06 -7.87 -14.07
N THR A 20 -15.34 -7.55 -13.89
CA THR A 20 -15.96 -6.33 -14.45
C THR A 20 -16.75 -5.52 -13.44
N TYR A 21 -16.53 -5.76 -12.15
CA TYR A 21 -17.27 -5.09 -11.07
C TYR A 21 -17.28 -3.55 -11.24
N PRO A 22 -18.41 -2.86 -10.98
CA PRO A 22 -19.69 -3.40 -10.50
C PRO A 22 -20.61 -3.96 -11.60
N GLN A 23 -20.23 -3.86 -12.87
CA GLN A 23 -21.00 -4.37 -14.01
C GLN A 23 -20.77 -5.86 -14.27
N SER A 24 -21.67 -6.49 -15.04
CA SER A 24 -21.64 -7.95 -15.28
C SER A 24 -21.16 -8.38 -16.66
N GLU A 25 -21.04 -7.47 -17.62
CA GLU A 25 -20.62 -7.82 -18.98
C GLU A 25 -19.09 -7.91 -19.09
N LEU A 26 -18.60 -9.15 -19.24
CA LEU A 26 -17.18 -9.45 -19.42
C LEU A 26 -16.81 -9.51 -20.90
N ALA A 27 -15.98 -8.58 -21.35
CA ALA A 27 -15.43 -8.57 -22.70
C ALA A 27 -14.37 -9.67 -22.88
N ALA A 28 -14.33 -10.28 -24.08
CA ALA A 28 -13.34 -11.30 -24.44
C ALA A 28 -11.89 -10.82 -24.25
N ALA A 29 -11.59 -9.57 -24.64
CA ALA A 29 -10.27 -8.97 -24.47
C ALA A 29 -9.75 -9.05 -23.03
N ARG A 30 -10.63 -8.92 -22.04
CA ARG A 30 -10.27 -8.97 -20.63
C ARG A 30 -9.95 -10.40 -20.17
N ILE A 31 -10.56 -11.41 -20.80
CA ILE A 31 -10.19 -12.82 -20.57
C ILE A 31 -8.82 -13.09 -21.18
N ASP A 32 -8.57 -12.61 -22.39
CA ASP A 32 -7.30 -12.76 -23.09
C ASP A 32 -6.15 -12.09 -22.29
N GLU A 33 -6.36 -10.88 -21.77
CA GLU A 33 -5.40 -10.20 -20.89
C GLU A 33 -5.06 -11.02 -19.64
N LEU A 34 -6.07 -11.59 -18.98
CA LEU A 34 -5.89 -12.38 -17.76
C LEU A 34 -5.13 -13.69 -18.04
N GLN A 35 -5.42 -14.34 -19.16
CA GLN A 35 -4.71 -15.54 -19.61
C GLN A 35 -3.26 -15.22 -20.02
N ALA A 36 -3.04 -14.10 -20.71
CA ALA A 36 -1.71 -13.64 -21.12
C ALA A 36 -0.81 -13.30 -19.92
N LEU A 37 -1.40 -12.84 -18.80
CA LEU A 37 -0.69 -12.65 -17.53
C LEU A 37 -0.28 -13.97 -16.86
N GLY A 38 -0.72 -15.13 -17.35
CA GLY A 38 -0.29 -16.44 -16.84
C GLY A 38 -0.92 -16.82 -15.50
N ILE A 39 -2.13 -16.31 -15.21
CA ILE A 39 -2.86 -16.66 -13.98
C ILE A 39 -3.45 -18.07 -14.10
N THR A 40 -3.19 -18.92 -13.12
CA THR A 40 -3.61 -20.33 -13.14
C THR A 40 -4.79 -20.61 -12.21
N LYS A 41 -4.86 -19.93 -11.06
CA LYS A 41 -5.93 -20.08 -10.06
C LYS A 41 -6.33 -18.75 -9.44
N ILE A 42 -7.55 -18.70 -8.93
CA ILE A 42 -8.10 -17.56 -8.19
C ILE A 42 -8.65 -18.08 -6.86
N TYR A 43 -8.37 -17.37 -5.78
CA TYR A 43 -8.75 -17.78 -4.43
C TYR A 43 -9.91 -16.94 -3.90
N ASN A 44 -10.89 -17.62 -3.30
CA ASN A 44 -11.95 -17.01 -2.49
C ASN A 44 -11.37 -16.66 -1.12
N TYR A 45 -10.65 -15.55 -1.05
CA TYR A 45 -9.88 -15.17 0.13
C TYR A 45 -9.72 -13.65 0.27
N GLY A 46 -9.86 -13.18 1.51
CA GLY A 46 -9.65 -11.80 1.90
C GLY A 46 -10.75 -11.25 2.80
N ALA A 47 -10.53 -10.04 3.32
CA ALA A 47 -11.40 -9.42 4.31
C ALA A 47 -12.68 -8.83 3.70
N VAL A 48 -12.67 -8.50 2.41
CA VAL A 48 -13.80 -7.85 1.74
C VAL A 48 -14.67 -8.91 1.10
N ARG A 49 -15.96 -8.94 1.45
CA ARG A 49 -16.93 -9.85 0.84
C ARG A 49 -17.76 -9.13 -0.20
N LEU A 50 -17.69 -9.58 -1.45
CA LEU A 50 -18.52 -9.16 -2.57
C LEU A 50 -19.39 -10.33 -3.01
N GLN A 51 -20.70 -10.22 -2.76
CA GLN A 51 -21.66 -11.31 -2.98
C GLN A 51 -21.23 -12.60 -2.24
N HIS A 52 -20.87 -13.65 -2.97
CA HIS A 52 -20.42 -14.95 -2.46
C HIS A 52 -18.90 -15.15 -2.51
N TRP A 53 -18.14 -14.10 -2.86
CA TRP A 53 -16.70 -14.16 -3.00
C TRP A 53 -15.99 -13.21 -2.03
N HIS A 54 -14.83 -13.65 -1.52
CA HIS A 54 -13.93 -12.87 -0.70
C HIS A 54 -12.74 -12.38 -1.54
N CYS A 55 -12.47 -11.09 -1.43
CA CYS A 55 -11.35 -10.42 -2.08
C CYS A 55 -10.47 -9.71 -1.05
N LEU A 56 -9.21 -9.48 -1.41
CA LEU A 56 -8.19 -8.88 -0.54
C LEU A 56 -8.54 -7.41 -0.23
N GLY A 57 -9.13 -6.70 -1.17
CA GLY A 57 -9.50 -5.30 -1.00
C GLY A 57 -10.41 -4.77 -2.10
N LEU A 58 -11.11 -3.69 -1.78
CA LEU A 58 -11.89 -2.90 -2.73
C LEU A 58 -11.50 -1.43 -2.57
N GLY A 59 -10.94 -0.87 -3.63
CA GLY A 59 -10.57 0.53 -3.73
C GLY A 59 -11.43 1.29 -4.73
N TYR A 60 -11.07 2.55 -4.92
CA TYR A 60 -11.79 3.46 -5.81
C TYR A 60 -11.64 3.07 -7.30
N PHE A 61 -10.45 2.63 -7.72
CA PHE A 61 -10.16 2.29 -9.11
C PHE A 61 -10.15 0.78 -9.40
N GLY A 62 -10.14 -0.06 -8.37
CA GLY A 62 -9.95 -1.50 -8.54
C GLY A 62 -10.40 -2.32 -7.33
N LEU A 63 -10.58 -3.61 -7.56
CA LEU A 63 -10.67 -4.64 -6.53
C LEU A 63 -9.41 -5.52 -6.58
N VAL A 64 -9.06 -6.17 -5.48
CA VAL A 64 -7.83 -6.96 -5.39
C VAL A 64 -8.21 -8.42 -5.09
N LEU A 65 -7.84 -9.34 -5.98
CA LEU A 65 -8.02 -10.78 -5.81
C LEU A 65 -6.69 -11.43 -5.42
N LEU A 66 -6.76 -12.51 -4.65
CA LEU A 66 -5.62 -13.42 -4.46
C LEU A 66 -5.62 -14.43 -5.60
N VAL A 67 -4.48 -14.60 -6.27
CA VAL A 67 -4.33 -15.47 -7.44
C VAL A 67 -3.04 -16.30 -7.36
N GLU A 68 -2.97 -17.35 -8.18
CA GLU A 68 -1.74 -18.13 -8.40
C GLU A 68 -1.11 -17.68 -9.72
N TYR A 69 0.16 -17.27 -9.65
CA TYR A 69 1.01 -16.92 -10.79
C TYR A 69 2.37 -17.59 -10.60
N GLN A 70 2.82 -18.36 -11.60
CA GLN A 70 4.07 -19.12 -11.54
C GLN A 70 4.22 -19.99 -10.26
N GLY A 71 3.10 -20.55 -9.78
CA GLY A 71 3.06 -21.38 -8.58
C GLY A 71 3.17 -20.61 -7.25
N GLN A 72 3.10 -19.27 -7.28
CA GLN A 72 3.16 -18.41 -6.10
C GLN A 72 1.86 -17.63 -5.91
N LEU A 73 1.49 -17.40 -4.65
CA LEU A 73 0.38 -16.51 -4.28
C LEU A 73 0.75 -15.07 -4.62
N THR A 74 -0.10 -14.42 -5.40
CA THR A 74 0.12 -13.07 -5.93
C THR A 74 -1.17 -12.26 -5.81
N ALA A 75 -1.06 -10.92 -5.72
CA ALA A 75 -2.21 -10.04 -5.69
C ALA A 75 -2.50 -9.52 -7.12
N LEU A 76 -3.73 -9.75 -7.58
CA LEU A 76 -4.23 -9.23 -8.85
C LEU A 76 -5.19 -8.09 -8.58
N LYS A 77 -4.76 -6.86 -8.89
CA LYS A 77 -5.68 -5.71 -8.93
C LYS A 77 -6.41 -5.72 -10.26
N VAL A 78 -7.74 -5.70 -10.19
CA VAL A 78 -8.65 -5.72 -11.33
C VAL A 78 -9.32 -4.35 -11.42
N ARG A 79 -9.27 -3.72 -12.59
CA ARG A 79 -9.83 -2.38 -12.81
C ARG A 79 -11.35 -2.43 -12.71
N ARG A 80 -11.97 -1.54 -11.95
CA ARG A 80 -13.42 -1.46 -11.96
C ARG A 80 -13.92 -0.95 -13.31
N SER A 81 -15.06 -1.44 -13.77
CA SER A 81 -15.67 -0.99 -15.02
C SER A 81 -16.14 0.47 -14.97
N ASP A 82 -16.47 0.96 -13.77
CA ASP A 82 -16.85 2.35 -13.50
C ASP A 82 -15.66 3.25 -13.12
N ALA A 83 -14.42 2.75 -13.17
CA ALA A 83 -13.25 3.55 -12.86
C ALA A 83 -13.06 4.65 -13.93
N SER A 84 -12.78 5.88 -13.48
CA SER A 84 -12.50 7.01 -14.38
C SER A 84 -11.18 6.88 -15.15
N ARG A 85 -10.32 5.91 -14.78
CA ARG A 85 -9.07 5.60 -15.46
C ARG A 85 -9.28 4.51 -16.50
N ALA A 86 -8.66 4.70 -17.66
CA ALA A 86 -8.75 3.75 -18.78
C ALA A 86 -7.85 2.51 -18.58
N SER A 87 -6.76 2.62 -17.81
CA SER A 87 -5.83 1.51 -17.58
C SER A 87 -5.04 1.61 -16.27
N PHE A 88 -4.33 0.54 -15.91
CA PHE A 88 -3.36 0.52 -14.80
C PHE A 88 -1.94 0.97 -15.16
N GLU A 89 -1.66 1.37 -16.41
CA GLU A 89 -0.31 1.74 -16.86
C GLU A 89 0.33 2.82 -15.99
N GLN A 90 -0.43 3.86 -15.63
CA GLN A 90 0.09 4.92 -14.77
C GLN A 90 0.44 4.38 -13.37
N GLU A 91 -0.42 3.55 -12.78
CA GLU A 91 -0.16 2.97 -11.46
C GLU A 91 1.04 2.01 -11.50
N ALA A 92 1.15 1.20 -12.55
CA ALA A 92 2.29 0.31 -12.78
C ALA A 92 3.59 1.10 -12.92
N ALA A 93 3.58 2.23 -13.64
CA ALA A 93 4.75 3.09 -13.78
C ALA A 93 5.19 3.67 -12.43
N MET A 94 4.24 4.14 -11.60
CA MET A 94 4.55 4.66 -10.26
C MET A 94 5.08 3.56 -9.34
N LEU A 95 4.46 2.38 -9.33
CA LEU A 95 4.91 1.24 -8.53
C LEU A 95 6.29 0.74 -8.98
N ARG A 96 6.54 0.68 -10.29
CA ARG A 96 7.85 0.30 -10.84
C ARG A 96 8.94 1.27 -10.40
N LEU A 97 8.65 2.58 -10.38
CA LEU A 97 9.57 3.58 -9.87
C LEU A 97 9.84 3.38 -8.37
N ALA A 98 8.79 3.19 -7.55
CA ALA A 98 8.95 2.90 -6.12
C ALA A 98 9.77 1.62 -5.84
N ASN A 99 9.56 0.56 -6.64
CA ASN A 99 10.31 -0.70 -6.53
C ASN A 99 11.81 -0.53 -6.80
N THR A 100 12.27 0.53 -7.49
CA THR A 100 13.72 0.82 -7.62
C THR A 100 14.39 1.12 -6.27
N LYS A 101 13.60 1.50 -5.26
CA LYS A 101 14.01 1.69 -3.87
C LYS A 101 13.50 0.56 -2.95
N GLN A 102 12.98 -0.53 -3.52
CA GLN A 102 12.38 -1.65 -2.79
C GLN A 102 11.17 -1.24 -1.94
N ILE A 103 10.44 -0.21 -2.39
CA ILE A 103 9.24 0.30 -1.72
C ILE A 103 7.99 -0.30 -2.38
N GLY A 104 7.08 -0.77 -1.54
CA GLY A 104 5.81 -1.39 -1.93
C GLY A 104 5.95 -2.82 -2.46
N PRO A 105 4.82 -3.45 -2.84
CA PRO A 105 4.83 -4.80 -3.41
C PRO A 105 5.58 -4.81 -4.76
N LYS A 106 6.32 -5.88 -5.05
CA LYS A 106 7.01 -6.00 -6.33
C LYS A 106 6.00 -6.15 -7.46
N LEU A 107 6.14 -5.32 -8.50
CA LEU A 107 5.36 -5.45 -9.73
C LEU A 107 5.78 -6.72 -10.49
N GLN A 108 4.81 -7.57 -10.81
CA GLN A 108 5.00 -8.84 -11.53
C GLN A 108 4.54 -8.74 -12.98
N GLY A 109 3.47 -7.97 -13.25
CA GLY A 109 2.92 -7.79 -14.58
C GLY A 109 1.87 -6.70 -14.64
N VAL A 110 1.60 -6.19 -15.83
CA VAL A 110 0.53 -5.20 -16.08
C VAL A 110 -0.08 -5.47 -17.44
N SER A 111 -1.39 -5.26 -17.53
CA SER A 111 -2.14 -5.11 -18.77
C SER A 111 -3.02 -3.86 -18.67
N GLN A 112 -3.91 -3.65 -19.64
CA GLN A 112 -4.84 -2.53 -19.58
C GLN A 112 -5.71 -2.59 -18.31
N ASP A 113 -6.30 -3.76 -18.03
CA ASP A 113 -7.32 -3.94 -17.01
C ASP A 113 -6.84 -4.63 -15.73
N PHE A 114 -5.58 -5.05 -15.68
CA PHE A 114 -5.00 -5.81 -14.59
C PHE A 114 -3.61 -5.32 -14.18
N LEU A 115 -3.34 -5.32 -12.89
CA LEU A 115 -2.03 -5.07 -12.29
C LEU A 115 -1.70 -6.24 -11.37
N LEU A 116 -0.63 -6.96 -11.67
CA LEU A 116 -0.19 -8.12 -10.92
C LEU A 116 1.03 -7.74 -10.08
N MET A 117 0.99 -7.98 -8.78
CA MET A 117 2.04 -7.61 -7.83
C MET A 117 2.12 -8.60 -6.67
N ASP A 118 3.24 -8.64 -5.95
CA ASP A 118 3.43 -9.53 -4.81
C ASP A 118 2.27 -9.44 -3.82
N TYR A 119 1.82 -10.60 -3.36
CA TYR A 119 0.86 -10.67 -2.26
C TYR A 119 1.58 -10.37 -0.94
N VAL A 120 1.15 -9.30 -0.27
CA VAL A 120 1.67 -8.93 1.05
C VAL A 120 0.79 -9.53 2.12
N ALA A 121 1.26 -10.61 2.75
CA ALA A 121 0.57 -11.26 3.85
C ALA A 121 0.85 -10.53 5.17
N GLY A 122 -0.21 -10.09 5.85
CA GLY A 122 -0.10 -9.49 7.18
C GLY A 122 -1.31 -8.63 7.54
N PRO A 123 -1.42 -8.23 8.82
CA PRO A 123 -2.44 -7.27 9.24
C PRO A 123 -2.13 -5.86 8.71
N LEU A 124 -3.18 -5.05 8.52
CA LEU A 124 -3.03 -3.61 8.38
C LEU A 124 -2.30 -3.04 9.60
N PHE A 125 -1.48 -2.01 9.40
CA PHE A 125 -0.68 -1.38 10.46
C PHE A 125 -1.51 -0.97 11.68
N VAL A 126 -2.70 -0.42 11.47
CA VAL A 126 -3.61 -0.05 12.57
C VAL A 126 -4.10 -1.26 13.36
N ASN A 127 -4.30 -2.40 12.72
CA ASN A 127 -4.73 -3.63 13.39
C ASN A 127 -3.54 -4.32 14.07
N TRP A 128 -2.36 -4.24 13.46
CA TRP A 128 -1.11 -4.70 14.06
C TRP A 128 -0.84 -3.97 15.39
N LEU A 129 -0.94 -2.64 15.41
CA LEU A 129 -0.76 -1.82 16.62
C LEU A 129 -1.77 -2.12 17.75
N LYS A 130 -2.94 -2.66 17.41
CA LYS A 130 -3.99 -3.03 18.36
C LYS A 130 -3.87 -4.47 18.87
N ALA A 131 -2.95 -5.25 18.32
CA ALA A 131 -2.78 -6.63 18.75
C ALA A 131 -2.17 -6.66 20.15
N ASP A 132 -2.73 -7.50 21.03
CA ASP A 132 -2.29 -7.66 22.43
C ASP A 132 -0.89 -8.31 22.58
N VAL A 133 -0.17 -8.55 21.48
CA VAL A 133 1.06 -9.36 21.40
C VAL A 133 2.30 -8.50 21.09
N ILE A 134 2.18 -7.17 21.10
CA ILE A 134 3.35 -6.30 20.91
C ILE A 134 4.08 -6.17 22.26
N ASP A 135 5.03 -7.08 22.48
CA ASP A 135 5.78 -7.15 23.73
C ASP A 135 6.95 -6.15 23.81
N ASN A 136 7.33 -5.54 22.68
CA ASN A 136 8.51 -4.68 22.58
C ASN A 136 8.21 -3.34 21.90
N VAL A 137 8.38 -2.25 22.66
CA VAL A 137 8.27 -0.86 22.19
C VAL A 137 9.21 -0.58 21.01
N GLN A 138 10.43 -1.15 21.04
CA GLN A 138 11.42 -0.92 19.98
C GLN A 138 10.92 -1.40 18.61
N THR A 139 10.16 -2.50 18.56
CA THR A 139 9.57 -3.00 17.31
C THR A 139 8.65 -1.96 16.66
N VAL A 140 7.89 -1.22 17.46
CA VAL A 140 7.01 -0.14 16.96
C VAL A 140 7.84 1.05 16.48
N HIS A 141 8.90 1.40 17.21
CA HIS A 141 9.82 2.48 16.82
C HIS A 141 10.51 2.18 15.49
N ASP A 142 11.02 0.96 15.32
CA ASP A 142 11.69 0.51 14.10
C ASP A 142 10.74 0.52 12.89
N LEU A 143 9.49 0.08 13.08
CA LEU A 143 8.45 0.13 12.03
C LEU A 143 8.12 1.57 11.63
N VAL A 144 7.96 2.48 12.59
CA VAL A 144 7.66 3.89 12.29
C VAL A 144 8.86 4.57 11.64
N LEU A 145 10.08 4.29 12.10
CA LEU A 145 11.31 4.77 11.49
C LEU A 145 11.41 4.29 10.04
N ASN A 146 11.16 3.01 9.78
CA ASN A 146 11.20 2.45 8.43
C ASN A 146 10.15 3.08 7.51
N LEU A 147 8.93 3.32 7.99
CA LEU A 147 7.90 4.07 7.24
C LEU A 147 8.36 5.49 6.88
N LEU A 148 8.96 6.19 7.82
CA LEU A 148 9.50 7.53 7.59
C LEU A 148 10.66 7.50 6.59
N GLN A 149 11.56 6.51 6.66
CA GLN A 149 12.65 6.31 5.69
C GLN A 149 12.11 6.03 4.29
N GLN A 150 11.10 5.17 4.14
CA GLN A 150 10.45 4.93 2.84
C GLN A 150 9.84 6.22 2.28
N ALA A 151 9.12 7.00 3.10
CA ALA A 151 8.56 8.29 2.69
C ALA A 151 9.64 9.30 2.29
N PHE A 152 10.76 9.36 3.01
CA PHE A 152 11.91 10.19 2.64
C PHE A 152 12.50 9.77 1.30
N GLN A 153 12.71 8.46 1.08
CA GLN A 153 13.22 7.93 -0.18
C GLN A 153 12.30 8.23 -1.36
N LEU A 154 10.97 8.17 -1.17
CA LEU A 154 10.00 8.58 -2.18
C LEU A 154 10.10 10.09 -2.50
N ASP A 155 10.28 10.94 -1.48
CA ASP A 155 10.52 12.37 -1.69
C ASP A 155 11.80 12.62 -2.50
N GLN A 156 12.90 11.92 -2.19
CA GLN A 156 14.16 12.01 -2.94
C GLN A 156 14.03 11.52 -4.39
N LEU A 157 13.16 10.53 -4.63
CA LEU A 157 12.89 9.98 -5.95
C LEU A 157 12.01 10.90 -6.82
N GLY A 158 11.46 11.97 -6.24
CA GLY A 158 10.48 12.81 -6.93
C GLY A 158 9.11 12.14 -7.08
N LEU A 159 8.80 11.13 -6.26
CA LEU A 159 7.57 10.34 -6.34
C LEU A 159 6.65 10.67 -5.16
N ASP A 160 5.59 11.43 -5.41
CA ASP A 160 4.54 11.70 -4.43
C ASP A 160 3.56 10.52 -4.37
N HIS A 161 3.43 9.82 -3.23
CA HIS A 161 2.47 8.70 -3.08
C HIS A 161 1.01 9.19 -3.07
N GLY A 162 0.75 10.39 -2.54
CA GLY A 162 -0.57 11.03 -2.55
C GLY A 162 -1.58 10.53 -1.51
N ASN A 163 -1.34 9.40 -0.82
CA ASN A 163 -2.31 8.81 0.13
C ASN A 163 -1.74 8.55 1.55
N LEU A 164 -0.51 8.99 1.86
CA LEU A 164 0.14 8.64 3.15
C LEU A 164 -0.50 9.27 4.39
N ARG A 165 -1.42 10.24 4.22
CA ARG A 165 -2.26 10.70 5.34
C ARG A 165 -3.20 9.60 5.85
N CYS A 166 -3.60 8.67 4.98
CA CYS A 166 -4.48 7.53 5.28
C CYS A 166 -3.66 6.24 5.50
N VAL A 167 -2.53 6.34 6.20
CA VAL A 167 -1.60 5.22 6.43
C VAL A 167 -2.25 3.98 7.05
N THR A 168 -3.37 4.15 7.79
CA THR A 168 -4.17 3.05 8.35
C THR A 168 -4.75 2.09 7.31
N ALA A 169 -5.02 2.57 6.09
CA ALA A 169 -5.60 1.79 5.00
C ALA A 169 -4.56 1.30 3.97
N HIS A 170 -3.37 1.90 3.98
CA HIS A 170 -2.37 1.72 2.92
C HIS A 170 -1.05 1.12 3.42
N VAL A 171 -1.00 0.58 4.64
CA VAL A 171 0.19 -0.11 5.17
C VAL A 171 -0.20 -1.46 5.74
N ILE A 172 0.47 -2.51 5.26
CA ILE A 172 0.45 -3.84 5.87
C ILE A 172 1.78 -4.06 6.59
N VAL A 173 1.73 -4.70 7.77
CA VAL A 173 2.94 -5.19 8.44
C VAL A 173 3.14 -6.65 8.06
N SER A 174 4.22 -6.94 7.32
CA SER A 174 4.59 -8.29 6.90
C SER A 174 5.99 -8.60 7.41
N ASN A 175 6.17 -9.70 8.14
CA ASN A 175 7.46 -10.08 8.73
C ASN A 175 8.14 -8.93 9.51
N ASN A 176 7.37 -8.20 10.33
CA ASN A 176 7.81 -7.02 11.07
C ASN A 176 8.37 -5.86 10.22
N GLN A 177 8.01 -5.82 8.93
CA GLN A 177 8.33 -4.70 8.03
C GLN A 177 7.06 -4.03 7.53
N PRO A 178 7.03 -2.69 7.42
CA PRO A 178 5.87 -1.99 6.92
C PRO A 178 5.94 -1.90 5.40
N ILE A 179 4.88 -2.33 4.72
CA ILE A 179 4.80 -2.31 3.26
C ILE A 179 3.74 -1.31 2.83
N LEU A 180 4.16 -0.25 2.14
CA LEU A 180 3.27 0.73 1.53
C LEU A 180 2.49 0.10 0.36
N LEU A 181 1.18 0.31 0.35
CA LEU A 181 0.27 -0.20 -0.67
C LEU A 181 -0.37 0.94 -1.46
N ASP A 182 -0.94 0.57 -2.62
CA ASP A 182 -1.81 1.41 -3.44
C ASP A 182 -1.15 2.70 -3.96
N PHE A 183 -0.42 2.56 -5.06
CA PHE A 183 0.21 3.66 -5.79
C PHE A 183 -0.74 4.31 -6.80
N SER A 184 -2.04 4.04 -6.71
CA SER A 184 -3.02 4.61 -7.65
C SER A 184 -3.02 6.14 -7.61
N SER A 185 -2.95 6.77 -6.43
CA SER A 185 -2.87 8.23 -6.34
C SER A 185 -1.48 8.80 -6.65
N ALA A 186 -0.46 7.96 -6.83
CA ALA A 186 0.92 8.43 -6.91
C ALA A 186 1.22 9.25 -8.19
N SER A 187 2.20 10.13 -8.10
CA SER A 187 2.55 11.06 -9.18
C SER A 187 4.00 11.53 -9.09
N THR A 188 4.62 11.71 -10.26
CA THR A 188 5.93 12.36 -10.42
C THR A 188 5.82 13.82 -10.87
N THR A 189 4.60 14.33 -11.12
CA THR A 189 4.37 15.71 -11.57
C THR A 189 4.06 16.64 -10.40
N ARG A 190 3.51 16.11 -9.32
CA ARG A 190 3.30 16.86 -8.08
C ARG A 190 4.60 16.93 -7.29
N ARG A 191 4.81 18.04 -6.59
CA ARG A 191 5.86 18.15 -5.58
C ARG A 191 5.62 17.08 -4.50
N PRO A 192 6.59 16.19 -4.21
CA PRO A 192 6.44 15.20 -3.15
C PRO A 192 6.18 15.84 -1.79
N ALA A 193 5.25 15.23 -1.06
CA ALA A 193 4.88 15.64 0.29
C ALA A 193 4.80 14.43 1.24
N ASN A 194 5.52 13.34 0.95
CA ASN A 194 5.35 12.05 1.62
C ASN A 194 5.65 12.16 3.11
N ILE A 195 6.80 12.73 3.50
CA ILE A 195 7.13 12.94 4.92
C ILE A 195 6.08 13.80 5.62
N THR A 196 5.72 14.94 5.01
CA THR A 196 4.80 15.88 5.66
C THR A 196 3.39 15.32 5.84
N THR A 197 2.92 14.48 4.90
CA THR A 197 1.60 13.85 4.96
C THR A 197 1.59 12.62 5.85
N LEU A 198 2.68 11.83 5.85
CA LEU A 198 2.86 10.69 6.74
C LEU A 198 2.95 11.12 8.20
N ILE A 199 3.75 12.15 8.53
CA ILE A 199 3.84 12.68 9.91
C ILE A 199 2.47 13.14 10.40
N GLN A 200 1.69 13.83 9.55
CA GLN A 200 0.31 14.17 9.88
C GLN A 200 -0.53 12.92 10.15
N GLY A 201 -0.45 11.91 9.27
CA GLY A 201 -1.21 10.66 9.39
C GLY A 201 -0.87 9.83 10.63
N LEU A 202 0.39 9.85 11.07
CA LEU A 202 0.85 9.14 12.26
C LEU A 202 0.50 9.90 13.54
N PHE A 203 0.74 11.21 13.58
CA PHE A 203 0.80 11.95 14.84
C PHE A 203 -0.37 12.91 15.07
N TRP A 204 -1.18 13.26 14.07
CA TRP A 204 -2.23 14.28 14.25
C TRP A 204 -3.58 13.92 13.65
N GLY A 205 -4.62 13.92 14.49
CA GLY A 205 -6.02 13.87 14.04
C GLY A 205 -6.42 12.55 13.37
N THR A 206 -5.71 11.46 13.68
CA THR A 206 -6.03 10.10 13.19
C THR A 206 -6.20 9.13 14.35
N SER A 207 -6.78 7.96 14.08
CA SER A 207 -6.93 6.89 15.06
C SER A 207 -5.61 6.23 15.48
N LEU A 208 -4.48 6.55 14.82
CA LEU A 208 -3.16 6.04 15.17
C LEU A 208 -2.52 6.78 16.33
N VAL A 209 -2.84 8.07 16.49
CA VAL A 209 -2.25 8.92 17.53
C VAL A 209 -2.33 8.27 18.93
N PRO A 210 -3.52 7.87 19.44
CA PRO A 210 -3.59 7.26 20.76
C PRO A 210 -2.91 5.88 20.83
N LEU A 211 -2.75 5.18 19.70
CA LEU A 211 -2.06 3.89 19.67
C LEU A 211 -0.55 4.08 19.77
N LEU A 212 0.02 5.01 18.98
CA LEU A 212 1.45 5.31 18.98
C LEU A 212 1.91 5.92 20.31
N GLN A 213 1.06 6.72 20.97
CA GLN A 213 1.34 7.28 22.29
C GLN A 213 1.57 6.20 23.37
N GLN A 214 0.92 5.04 23.28
CA GLN A 214 1.15 3.91 24.21
C GLN A 214 2.58 3.38 24.13
N TYR A 215 3.24 3.59 23.00
CA TYR A 215 4.63 3.21 22.75
C TYR A 215 5.61 4.40 22.87
N GLY A 216 5.17 5.50 23.48
CA GLY A 216 5.99 6.70 23.70
C GLY A 216 6.29 7.51 22.43
N LEU A 217 5.61 7.22 21.31
CA LEU A 217 5.76 7.97 20.06
C LEU A 217 4.73 9.09 20.02
N GLN A 218 5.20 10.31 20.21
CA GLN A 218 4.40 11.52 20.17
C GLN A 218 5.20 12.64 19.54
N LEU A 219 4.51 13.55 18.85
CA LEU A 219 5.14 14.68 18.20
C LEU A 219 4.34 15.94 18.50
N ASP A 220 4.96 16.83 19.26
CA ASP A 220 4.36 18.13 19.55
C ASP A 220 4.20 18.94 18.26
N ARG A 221 3.02 19.54 18.12
CA ARG A 221 2.65 20.20 16.87
C ARG A 221 3.36 21.55 16.71
N GLU A 222 3.57 22.27 17.80
CA GLU A 222 4.19 23.59 17.76
C GLU A 222 5.66 23.50 17.42
N THR A 223 6.37 22.50 17.98
CA THR A 223 7.79 22.27 17.68
C THR A 223 8.02 21.64 16.30
N ALA A 224 7.12 20.77 15.84
CA ALA A 224 7.29 20.08 14.56
C ALA A 224 6.94 20.93 13.34
N ILE A 225 6.00 21.87 13.43
CA ILE A 225 5.58 22.70 12.27
C ILE A 225 6.76 23.45 11.63
N PRO A 226 7.64 24.13 12.38
CA PRO A 226 8.83 24.77 11.82
C PRO A 226 9.74 23.78 11.07
N LEU A 227 10.01 22.62 11.65
CA LEU A 227 10.86 21.59 11.04
C LEU A 227 10.25 21.02 9.75
N LEU A 228 8.94 20.75 9.76
CA LEU A 228 8.21 20.33 8.57
C LEU A 228 8.21 21.40 7.46
N ARG A 229 8.18 22.69 7.82
CA ARG A 229 8.31 23.80 6.86
C ARG A 229 9.71 23.82 6.25
N SER A 230 10.75 23.71 7.07
CA SER A 230 12.14 23.63 6.60
C SER A 230 12.36 22.43 5.69
N TYR A 231 11.93 21.23 6.12
CA TYR A 231 11.98 20.02 5.30
C TYR A 231 11.21 20.19 3.99
N LYS A 232 10.00 20.74 4.04
CA LYS A 232 9.20 20.97 2.82
C LYS A 232 9.95 21.86 1.85
N GLN A 233 10.62 22.92 2.32
CA GLN A 233 11.42 23.82 1.49
C GLN A 233 12.66 23.12 0.91
N GLN A 234 13.38 22.37 1.74
CA GLN A 234 14.59 21.65 1.39
C GLN A 234 14.55 20.23 1.99
N PRO A 235 14.13 19.21 1.21
CA PRO A 235 14.03 17.83 1.69
C PRO A 235 15.44 17.19 1.72
N SER A 236 16.29 17.64 2.64
CA SER A 236 17.64 17.10 2.86
C SER A 236 17.66 16.02 3.94
N ALA A 237 18.73 15.22 3.96
CA ALA A 237 18.98 14.26 5.03
C ALA A 237 19.06 14.96 6.41
N GLU A 238 19.67 16.13 6.48
CA GLU A 238 19.77 16.93 7.72
C GLU A 238 18.39 17.35 8.24
N ASN A 239 17.52 17.89 7.39
CA ASN A 239 16.17 18.28 7.81
C ASN A 239 15.31 17.06 8.17
N PHE A 240 15.55 15.92 7.53
CA PHE A 240 14.90 14.66 7.89
C PHE A 240 15.38 14.16 9.25
N GLU A 241 16.68 14.17 9.53
CA GLU A 241 17.26 13.78 10.82
C GLU A 241 16.75 14.65 11.97
N GLN A 242 16.60 15.97 11.76
CA GLN A 242 15.99 16.85 12.75
C GLN A 242 14.55 16.43 13.12
N LEU A 243 13.75 15.97 12.15
CA LEU A 243 12.42 15.43 12.40
C LEU A 243 12.49 14.10 13.17
N LEU A 244 13.41 13.20 12.80
CA LEU A 244 13.61 11.93 13.51
C LEU A 244 14.02 12.17 14.98
N ASN A 245 14.92 13.11 15.24
CA ASN A 245 15.37 13.47 16.58
C ASN A 245 14.23 14.00 17.46
N GLN A 246 13.21 14.67 16.88
CA GLN A 246 12.02 15.06 17.63
C GLN A 246 11.11 13.87 17.96
N ILE A 247 11.04 12.86 17.09
CA ILE A 247 10.14 11.71 17.24
C ILE A 247 10.74 10.65 18.18
N PHE A 248 12.03 10.35 18.03
CA PHE A 248 12.72 9.25 18.71
C PHE A 248 13.72 9.71 19.79
N GLY A 249 13.98 11.02 19.90
CA GLY A 249 15.04 11.57 20.73
C GLY A 249 16.42 11.45 20.08
N ALA A 250 17.43 12.10 20.67
CA ALA A 250 18.82 12.05 20.20
C ALA A 250 19.46 10.69 20.53
N ARG A 251 19.09 9.64 19.79
CA ARG A 251 19.81 8.35 19.76
C ARG A 251 19.96 7.90 18.32
N SER A 252 21.21 8.00 17.84
CA SER A 252 21.82 7.32 16.70
C SER A 252 20.87 6.74 15.65
N THR A 253 20.34 7.59 14.76
CA THR A 253 19.79 7.14 13.48
C THR A 253 20.81 7.47 12.40
N SER A 254 21.70 6.52 12.10
CA SER A 254 22.51 6.59 10.88
C SER A 254 21.57 6.38 9.69
N VAL A 255 21.34 7.44 8.90
CA VAL A 255 20.62 7.39 7.62
C VAL A 255 21.50 6.73 6.56
#